data_AF-A0A974NU15-F1
#
_entry.id   AF-A0A974NU15-F1
#
_cell.length_a   1.000
_cell.length_b   1.000
_cell.length_c   1.000
_cell.angle_alpha   90.00
_cell.angle_beta   90.00
_cell.angle_gamma   90.00
#
_symmetry.space_group_name_H-M   'P 1'
#
loop_
_entity.id
_entity.type
_entity.pdbx_description
1 polymer ?
#
loop_
_entity_poly.entity_id
_entity_poly.type
_entity_poly.pdbx_seq_one_letter_code
_entity_poly.pdbx_strand_id
1 'polypeptide(L)' 'MDPLRIYSLLQEACRALEQAGDHGIAAHVGHSMALVQEKYGVGVDHLDVSDPDA' A
#
# COMPACT_ATOMS: atom_id res chain seq x y z
N MET A 1 13.68 -11.92 -2.10
CA MET A 1 12.93 -10.81 -1.50
C MET A 1 11.59 -10.78 -2.22
N ASP A 2 10.48 -10.94 -1.48
CA ASP A 2 9.15 -11.10 -2.08
C ASP A 2 8.38 -9.77 -2.00
N PRO A 3 8.15 -9.08 -3.14
CA PRO A 3 7.59 -7.72 -3.14
C PRO A 3 6.13 -7.68 -2.70
N LEU A 4 5.36 -8.75 -2.96
CA LEU A 4 3.97 -8.88 -2.48
C LEU A 4 3.94 -8.96 -0.96
N ARG A 5 4.80 -9.81 -0.36
CA ARG A 5 4.91 -9.90 1.10
C ARG A 5 5.33 -8.58 1.74
N ILE A 6 6.25 -7.84 1.12
CA ILE A 6 6.68 -6.52 1.63
C ILE A 6 5.54 -5.51 1.56
N TYR A 7 4.79 -5.48 0.45
CA TYR A 7 3.63 -4.61 0.31
C TYR A 7 2.56 -4.92 1.36
N SER A 8 2.24 -6.20 1.59
CA SER A 8 1.28 -6.61 2.64
C SER A 8 1.72 -6.15 4.04
N LEU A 9 3.01 -6.34 4.38
CA LEU A 9 3.55 -5.90 5.67
C LEU A 9 3.49 -4.38 5.84
N LEU A 10 3.76 -3.60 4.77
CA LEU A 10 3.63 -2.14 4.78
C LEU A 10 2.17 -1.71 4.95
N GLN A 11 1.23 -2.41 4.29
CA GLN A 11 -0.20 -2.16 4.42
C GLN A 11 -0.71 -2.43 5.84
N GLU A 12 -0.29 -3.54 6.46
CA GLU A 12 -0.60 -3.88 7.84
C GLU A 12 -0.01 -2.84 8.82
N ALA A 13 1.25 -2.45 8.62
CA ALA A 13 1.91 -1.44 9.43
C ALA A 13 1.21 -0.07 9.33
N CYS A 14 0.82 0.35 8.13
CA CYS A 14 0.07 1.59 7.92
C CYS A 14 -1.23 1.60 8.71
N ARG A 15 -2.03 0.52 8.62
CA ARG A 15 -3.29 0.38 9.37
C ARG A 15 -3.08 0.41 10.88
N ALA A 16 -2.04 -0.27 11.38
CA ALA A 16 -1.73 -0.28 12.81
C ALA A 16 -1.34 1.10 13.33
N LEU A 17 -0.55 1.86 12.55
CA LEU A 17 -0.14 3.23 12.89
C LEU A 17 -1.32 4.20 12.87
N GLU A 18 -2.23 4.07 11.90
CA GLU A 18 -3.46 4.87 11.85
C GLU A 18 -4.35 4.62 13.07
N GLN A 19 -4.51 3.36 13.48
CA GLN A 19 -5.29 2.99 14.68
C GLN A 19 -4.64 3.49 15.98
N ALA A 20 -3.31 3.57 16.01
CA ALA A 20 -2.56 4.13 17.14
C ALA A 20 -2.58 5.67 17.19
N GLY A 21 -3.12 6.34 16.16
CA GLY A 21 -3.11 7.80 16.05
C GLY A 21 -1.77 8.39 15.59
N ASP A 22 -0.85 7.54 15.11
CA ASP A 22 0.51 7.91 14.72
C ASP A 22 0.58 8.30 13.23
N HIS A 23 -0.19 9.32 12.87
CA HIS A 23 -0.45 9.71 11.48
C HIS A 23 0.82 10.13 10.70
N GLY A 24 1.83 10.67 11.39
CA GLY A 24 3.10 11.08 10.76
C GLY A 24 3.89 9.89 10.22
N ILE A 25 3.98 8.82 11.01
CA ILE A 25 4.66 7.58 10.61
C ILE A 25 3.82 6.84 9.57
N ALA A 26 2.48 6.82 9.74
CA ALA A 26 1.57 6.23 8.75
C ALA A 26 1.75 6.85 7.35
N ALA A 27 1.87 8.17 7.25
CA ALA A 27 2.12 8.85 5.98
C ALA A 27 3.45 8.42 5.32
N HIS A 28 4.50 8.22 6.12
CA HIS A 28 5.79 7.75 5.63
C HIS A 28 5.74 6.29 5.14
N VAL A 29 5.01 5.43 5.86
CA VAL A 29 4.77 4.04 5.45
C VAL A 29 3.95 3.98 4.16
N GLY A 30 2.91 4.82 4.04
CA GLY A 30 2.12 4.95 2.82
C GLY A 30 2.97 5.39 1.61
N HIS A 31 3.88 6.35 1.79
CA HIS A 31 4.82 6.75 0.74
C HIS A 31 5.75 5.60 0.32
N SER A 32 6.28 4.86 1.29
CA SER A 32 7.13 3.69 1.04
C SER A 32 6.37 2.58 0.29
N MET A 33 5.10 2.40 0.63
CA MET A 33 4.20 1.45 -0.05
C MET A 33 3.96 1.84 -1.51
N ALA A 34 3.77 3.14 -1.80
CA ALA A 34 3.63 3.65 -3.17
C ALA A 34 4.89 3.39 -4.02
N LEU A 35 6.09 3.55 -3.45
CA LEU A 35 7.35 3.23 -4.14
C LEU A 35 7.49 1.73 -4.46
N VAL A 36 7.07 0.86 -3.55
CA VAL A 36 7.08 -0.60 -3.77
C VAL A 36 6.06 -0.99 -4.84
N GLN A 37 4.86 -0.40 -4.80
CA GLN A 37 3.83 -0.60 -5.81
C GLN A 37 4.30 -0.17 -7.21
N GLU A 38 4.87 1.04 -7.34
CA GLU A 38 5.38 1.55 -8.61
C GLU A 38 6.51 0.66 -9.16
N LYS A 39 7.47 0.30 -8.31
CA LYS A 39 8.66 -0.43 -8.74
C LYS A 39 8.40 -1.89 -9.12
N TYR A 40 7.47 -2.54 -8.42
CA TYR A 40 7.25 -3.99 -8.53
C TYR A 40 5.88 -4.37 -9.09
N GLY A 41 5.00 -3.40 -9.38
CA GLY A 41 3.66 -3.65 -9.94
C GLY A 41 2.75 -4.42 -8.98
N VAL A 42 2.95 -4.27 -7.66
CA VAL A 42 2.17 -4.97 -6.63
C VAL A 42 1.05 -4.09 -6.09
N GLY A 43 -0.03 -4.67 -5.57
CA GLY A 43 -1.17 -3.91 -5.01
C GLY A 43 -2.10 -3.30 -6.07
N VAL A 44 -1.98 -3.70 -7.34
CA VAL A 44 -2.79 -3.22 -8.47
C VAL A 44 -4.18 -3.91 -8.54
N ASP A 45 -4.37 -5.00 -7.79
CA ASP A 45 -5.61 -5.80 -7.78
C ASP A 45 -6.86 -5.05 -7.26
N HIS A 46 -6.70 -3.84 -6.69
CA HIS A 46 -7.81 -3.07 -6.11
C HIS A 46 -8.29 -1.87 -6.95
N LEU A 47 -7.67 -1.58 -8.10
CA LEU A 47 -8.04 -0.42 -8.96
C LEU A 47 -8.59 -0.79 -10.35
N ASP A 48 -8.64 -2.07 -10.72
CA ASP A 48 -9.28 -2.52 -11.97
C ASP A 48 -10.79 -2.79 -11.81
N VAL A 49 -11.48 -1.92 -11.06
CA VAL A 49 -12.96 -1.84 -11.01
C VAL A 49 -13.40 -0.43 -11.38
N SER A 50 -12.74 0.15 -12.38
CA SER A 50 -13.19 1.39 -13.02
C SER A 50 -12.80 1.39 -14.49
N ASP A 51 -13.33 0.41 -15.22
CA ASP A 51 -13.59 0.56 -16.64
C ASP A 51 -15.12 0.40 -16.86
N PRO A 52 -15.90 1.49 -16.80
CA PRO A 52 -17.24 1.52 -17.37
C PRO A 52 -17.18 2.06 -18.81
N ASP A 53 -16.72 1.23 -19.75
CA ASP A 53 -17.08 1.36 -21.17
C ASP A 53 -17.51 -0.01 -21.73
N ALA A 54 -18.80 -0.31 -21.59
CA ALA A 54 -19.53 -1.27 -22.42
C ALA A 54 -21.03 -0.90 -22.46
#